data_AF-A0A924IWF0-F1
#
_entry.id   AF-A0A924IWF0-F1
#
_cell.length_a   1.000
_cell.length_b   1.000
_cell.length_c   1.000
_cell.angle_alpha   90.00
_cell.angle_beta   90.00
_cell.angle_gamma   90.00
#
_symmetry.space_group_name_H-M   'P 1'
#
loop_
_entity.id
_entity.type
_entity.pdbx_description
1 polymer ?
#
loop_
_entity_poly.entity_id
_entity_poly.type
_entity_poly.pdbx_seq_one_letter_code
_entity_poly.pdbx_strand_id
1 'polypeptide(L)'
;EMVFVKGIIKAIETGKYLAYTTIDPNNTTIEDKPENHLYVAYNLVKVENGTLLTVTQGDYAIAVDGQKRYDDAIAAGGWSTILEQIKNISEA
;
A
#
# COMPACT_ATOMS: atom_id res chain seq x y z
N GLU A 1 14.96 12.06 14.62
CA GLU A 1 15.51 11.34 13.45
C GLU A 1 14.34 10.76 12.67
N MET A 2 14.35 10.80 11.34
CA MET A 2 13.23 10.31 10.52
C MET A 2 13.42 8.81 10.26
N VAL A 3 12.40 8.00 10.61
CA VAL A 3 12.42 6.56 10.37
C VAL A 3 11.48 6.26 9.20
N PHE A 4 12.02 5.69 8.13
CA PHE A 4 11.28 5.38 6.90
C PHE A 4 10.72 3.96 6.91
N VAL A 5 9.52 3.78 6.38
CA VAL A 5 8.95 2.45 6.11
C VAL A 5 9.91 1.59 5.30
N LYS A 6 9.91 0.28 5.56
CA LYS A 6 10.76 -0.69 4.86
C LYS A 6 9.94 -1.53 3.91
N GLY A 7 10.56 -2.01 2.83
CA GLY A 7 9.86 -2.74 1.79
C GLY A 7 10.77 -3.21 0.66
N ILE A 8 10.24 -4.06 -0.21
CA ILE A 8 10.93 -4.58 -1.39
C ILE A 8 9.98 -4.51 -2.60
N ILE A 9 10.48 -4.04 -3.74
CA ILE A 9 9.75 -4.12 -5.02
C ILE A 9 9.61 -5.59 -5.43
N LYS A 10 8.37 -6.05 -5.60
CA LYS A 10 8.04 -7.42 -6.02
C LYS A 10 7.85 -7.53 -7.53
N ALA A 11 7.27 -6.52 -8.15
CA ALA A 11 7.12 -6.44 -9.61
C ALA A 11 6.99 -4.98 -10.05
N ILE A 12 7.51 -4.67 -11.24
CA ILE A 12 7.36 -3.37 -11.86
C ILE A 12 7.19 -3.53 -13.37
N GLU A 13 6.10 -3.00 -13.89
CA GLU A 13 5.83 -2.83 -15.31
C GLU A 13 5.51 -1.35 -15.55
N THR A 14 6.44 -0.65 -16.20
CA THR A 14 6.33 0.79 -16.41
C THR A 14 4.99 1.17 -17.04
N GLY A 15 4.26 2.08 -16.36
CA GLY A 15 2.96 2.59 -16.81
C GLY A 15 1.78 1.62 -16.67
N LYS A 16 1.96 0.47 -16.00
CA LYS A 16 0.90 -0.55 -15.86
C LYS A 16 0.75 -1.10 -14.45
N TYR A 17 1.83 -1.61 -13.87
CA TYR A 17 1.77 -2.38 -12.62
C TYR A 17 2.96 -2.06 -11.72
N LEU A 18 2.69 -1.90 -10.43
CA LEU A 18 3.71 -1.84 -9.41
C LEU A 18 3.24 -2.67 -8.23
N ALA A 19 4.09 -3.55 -7.73
CA ALA A 19 3.86 -4.27 -6.49
C ALA A 19 5.07 -4.21 -5.59
N TYR A 20 4.82 -4.05 -4.30
CA TYR A 20 5.86 -3.98 -3.29
C TYR A 20 5.34 -4.43 -1.92
N THR A 21 6.26 -4.75 -1.03
CA THR A 21 5.95 -5.01 0.38
C THR A 21 6.18 -3.76 1.23
N THR A 22 5.47 -3.65 2.35
CA THR A 22 5.65 -2.56 3.32
C THR A 22 5.51 -3.05 4.77
N ILE A 23 6.34 -2.50 5.65
CA ILE A 23 6.25 -2.66 7.11
C ILE A 23 6.58 -1.34 7.80
N ASP A 24 5.85 -1.04 8.87
CA ASP A 24 6.12 0.12 9.71
C ASP A 24 7.21 -0.22 10.74
N PRO A 25 8.42 0.35 10.63
CA PRO A 25 9.51 0.10 11.58
C PRO A 25 9.27 0.74 12.95
N ASN A 26 8.29 1.64 13.09
CA ASN A 26 7.94 2.24 14.38
C ASN A 26 7.05 1.32 15.22
N ASN A 27 6.47 0.28 14.61
CA ASN A 27 5.71 -0.71 15.32
C ASN A 27 6.67 -1.72 15.99
N THR A 28 6.98 -1.48 17.26
CA THR A 28 7.89 -2.32 18.04
C THR A 28 7.31 -3.68 18.43
N THR A 29 6.01 -3.92 18.23
CA THR A 29 5.38 -5.21 18.53
C THR A 29 5.41 -6.17 17.34
N ILE A 30 5.74 -5.68 16.15
CA ILE A 30 5.81 -6.47 14.92
C ILE A 30 7.27 -6.64 14.54
N GLU A 31 7.74 -7.88 14.52
CA GLU A 31 9.10 -8.19 14.08
C GLU A 31 9.25 -7.99 12.56
N ASP A 32 10.38 -7.41 12.15
CA ASP A 32 10.73 -7.19 10.74
C ASP A 32 11.13 -8.50 10.06
N LYS A 33 10.12 -9.30 9.72
CA LYS A 33 10.24 -10.57 8.99
C LYS A 33 9.34 -10.56 7.75
N PRO A 34 9.72 -11.25 6.66
CA PRO A 34 8.98 -11.22 5.40
C PRO A 34 7.48 -11.49 5.52
N GLU A 35 7.08 -12.42 6.40
CA GLU A 35 5.69 -12.80 6.66
C GLU A 35 4.83 -11.69 7.30
N ASN A 36 5.46 -10.68 7.92
CA ASN A 36 4.76 -9.57 8.57
C ASN A 36 4.60 -8.34 7.68
N HIS A 37 5.24 -8.35 6.52
CA HIS A 37 5.10 -7.27 5.56
C HIS A 37 3.75 -7.39 4.86
N LEU A 38 3.08 -6.26 4.64
CA LEU A 38 1.86 -6.22 3.84
C LEU A 38 2.23 -6.03 2.37
N TYR A 39 1.46 -6.65 1.49
CA TYR A 39 1.62 -6.48 0.05
C TYR A 39 0.74 -5.34 -0.44
N VAL A 40 1.31 -4.43 -1.24
CA VAL A 40 0.61 -3.35 -1.92
C VAL A 40 0.81 -3.49 -3.41
N ALA A 41 -0.27 -3.38 -4.18
CA ALA A 41 -0.21 -3.34 -5.63
C ALA A 41 -1.03 -2.19 -6.22
N TYR A 42 -0.44 -1.53 -7.20
CA TYR A 42 -1.04 -0.53 -8.07
C TYR A 42 -1.26 -1.15 -9.43
N ASN A 43 -2.47 -1.00 -9.95
CA ASN A 43 -2.84 -1.40 -11.29
C ASN A 43 -3.39 -0.19 -12.04
N LEU A 44 -2.78 0.13 -13.18
CA LEU A 44 -3.15 1.24 -14.04
C LEU A 44 -3.79 0.70 -15.31
N VAL A 45 -5.03 1.12 -15.58
CA VAL A 45 -5.76 0.75 -16.79
C VAL A 45 -6.14 2.02 -17.53
N LYS A 46 -5.74 2.13 -18.81
CA LYS A 46 -6.20 3.23 -19.67
C LYS A 46 -7.70 3.12 -19.88
N VAL A 47 -8.41 4.20 -19.66
CA VAL A 47 -9.85 4.35 -19.94
C VAL A 47 -10.06 5.50 -20.94
N GLU A 48 -11.29 5.68 -21.43
CA GLU A 48 -11.60 6.68 -22.46
C GLU A 48 -11.13 8.09 -22.06
N ASN A 49 -11.39 8.48 -20.81
CA ASN A 49 -11.03 9.79 -20.27
C ASN A 49 -10.02 9.68 -19.11
N GLY A 50 -8.87 9.05 -19.38
CA GLY A 50 -7.73 9.05 -18.45
C GLY A 50 -7.26 7.66 -18.06
N THR A 51 -6.89 7.50 -16.79
CA THR A 51 -6.34 6.25 -16.24
C THR A 51 -7.08 5.88 -14.97
N LEU A 52 -7.58 4.64 -14.91
CA LEU A 52 -8.08 4.06 -13.68
C LEU A 52 -6.90 3.49 -12.89
N LEU A 53 -6.60 4.10 -11.74
CA LEU A 53 -5.70 3.55 -10.72
C LEU A 53 -6.51 2.72 -9.73
N THR A 54 -6.20 1.43 -9.63
CA THR A 54 -6.68 0.55 -8.55
C THR A 54 -5.54 0.24 -7.60
N VAL A 55 -5.75 0.50 -6.31
CA VAL A 55 -4.81 0.15 -5.25
C VAL A 55 -5.39 -0.99 -4.44
N THR A 56 -4.57 -2.01 -4.20
CA THR A 56 -4.90 -3.12 -3.29
C THR A 56 -3.82 -3.21 -2.23
N GLN A 57 -4.25 -3.45 -0.99
CA GLN A 57 -3.35 -3.77 0.11
C GLN A 57 -3.88 -5.03 0.80
N GLY A 58 -3.03 -6.04 0.91
CA GLY A 58 -3.44 -7.39 1.29
C GLY A 58 -2.50 -8.03 2.32
N ASP A 59 -2.59 -9.36 2.36
CA ASP A 59 -1.83 -10.25 3.25
C ASP A 59 -2.08 -10.06 4.76
N TYR A 60 -3.13 -9.32 5.11
CA TYR A 60 -3.63 -9.26 6.48
C TYR A 60 -3.97 -10.65 7.04
N ALA A 61 -4.38 -11.63 6.24
CA ALA A 61 -4.69 -12.97 6.75
C ALA A 61 -3.47 -13.74 7.27
N ILE A 62 -2.26 -13.42 6.79
CA ILE A 62 -1.02 -14.11 7.14
C ILE A 62 -0.08 -13.26 8.02
N ALA A 63 -0.25 -11.94 8.00
CA ALA A 63 0.54 -11.03 8.81
C ALA A 63 0.15 -11.12 10.29
N VAL A 64 1.13 -10.95 11.18
CA VAL A 64 0.87 -10.82 12.62
C VAL A 64 -0.12 -9.68 12.90
N ASP A 65 -1.06 -9.93 13.81
CA ASP A 65 -2.17 -9.04 14.15
C ASP A 65 -2.98 -8.55 12.94
N GLY A 66 -3.02 -9.37 11.90
CA GLY A 66 -3.66 -9.12 10.62
C GLY A 66 -5.01 -8.40 10.67
N GLN A 67 -5.97 -8.97 11.38
CA GLN A 67 -7.32 -8.39 11.50
C GLN A 67 -7.27 -7.00 12.15
N LYS A 68 -6.51 -6.86 13.25
CA LYS A 68 -6.37 -5.58 13.93
C LYS A 68 -5.74 -4.53 13.01
N ARG A 69 -4.69 -4.90 12.28
CA ARG A 69 -4.01 -4.00 11.32
C ARG A 69 -4.92 -3.58 10.17
N TYR A 70 -5.80 -4.47 9.73
CA TYR A 70 -6.83 -4.14 8.75
C TYR A 70 -7.83 -3.13 9.33
N ASP A 71 -8.36 -3.40 10.52
CA ASP A 71 -9.32 -2.54 11.20
C ASP A 71 -8.73 -1.14 11.48
N ASP A 72 -7.49 -1.07 11.96
CA ASP A 72 -6.76 0.18 12.21
C ASP A 72 -6.57 0.97 10.90
N ALA A 73 -6.19 0.30 9.81
CA ALA A 73 -6.01 0.93 8.51
C ALA A 73 -7.32 1.51 7.96
N ILE A 74 -8.43 0.78 8.07
CA ILE A 74 -9.75 1.26 7.66
C ILE A 74 -10.22 2.41 8.57
N ALA A 75 -10.02 2.32 9.88
CA ALA A 75 -10.37 3.38 10.83
C ALA A 75 -9.61 4.69 10.56
N ALA A 76 -8.38 4.61 10.06
CA ALA A 76 -7.58 5.76 9.62
C ALA A 76 -8.00 6.33 8.25
N GLY A 77 -9.08 5.81 7.64
CA GLY A 77 -9.56 6.22 6.31
C GLY A 77 -8.99 5.40 5.14
N GLY A 78 -8.18 4.38 5.43
CA GLY A 78 -7.55 3.51 4.43
C GLY A 78 -6.81 4.30 3.34
N TRP A 79 -6.92 3.83 2.10
CA TRP A 79 -6.31 4.49 0.94
C TRP A 79 -7.06 5.71 0.41
N SER A 80 -8.28 5.98 0.88
CA SER A 80 -9.17 6.97 0.27
C SER A 80 -8.57 8.38 0.25
N THR A 81 -8.02 8.83 1.38
CA THR A 81 -7.41 10.16 1.52
C THR A 81 -6.14 10.30 0.67
N ILE A 82 -5.34 9.23 0.56
CA ILE A 82 -4.13 9.20 -0.26
C ILE A 82 -4.49 9.25 -1.75
N LEU A 83 -5.49 8.49 -2.18
CA LEU A 83 -5.98 8.48 -3.56
C LEU A 83 -6.51 9.85 -3.98
N GLU A 84 -7.18 10.57 -3.07
CA GLU A 84 -7.62 11.94 -3.32
C GLU A 84 -6.43 12.89 -3.58
N GLN A 85 -5.36 12.80 -2.79
CA GLN A 85 -4.17 13.63 -2.99
C GLN A 85 -3.42 13.27 -4.29
N ILE A 86 -3.32 11.98 -4.62
CA ILE A 86 -2.75 11.53 -5.90
C ILE A 86 -3.55 12.11 -7.05
N LYS A 87 -4.88 12.07 -6.98
CA LYS A 87 -5.78 12.66 -7.97
C LYS A 87 -5.53 14.16 -8.14
N ASN A 88 -5.48 14.90 -7.03
CA ASN A 88 -5.25 16.35 -7.04
C ASN A 88 -3.92 16.74 -7.70
N ILE A 89 -2.86 15.95 -7.54
CA ILE A 89 -1.55 16.25 -8.15
C ILE A 89 -1.50 15.79 -9.62
N SER A 90 -2.17 14.67 -9.95
CA SER A 90 -2.07 14.05 -11.27
C SER A 90 -3.03 14.64 -12.30
N GLU A 91 -4.13 15.26 -11.84
CA GLU A 91 -5.19 15.83 -12.68
C GLU A 91 -5.27 17.37 -12.62
N ALA A 92 -4.35 18.03 -11.89
CA ALA A 92 -4.20 19.48 -11.90
C ALA A 92 -3.57 19.99 -13.20
#